data_AF-W7YN60-F1
#
_entry.id   AF-W7YN60-F1
#
_cell.length_a   1.000
_cell.length_b   1.000
_cell.length_c   1.000
_cell.angle_alpha   90.00
_cell.angle_beta   90.00
_cell.angle_gamma   90.00
#
_symmetry.space_group_name_H-M   'P 1'
#
loop_
_entity.id
_entity.type
_entity.pdbx_description
1 polymer ?
#
loop_
_entity_poly.entity_id
_entity_poly.type
_entity_poly.pdbx_seq_one_letter_code
_entity_poly.pdbx_strand_id
1 'polypeptide(L)'
;MELINPASVQLLIDSLKNEDLYIHLEMTTGAYASHEDDSKFTASTFIRNGKVQYNLGSISGFGPYRVGLKMQEGWVYCQGLTHWMSLKRKD
;
A
#
# COMPACT_ATOMS: atom_id res chain seq x y z
N MET A 1 -14.03 4.18 4.11
CA MET A 1 -13.26 2.99 3.73
C MET A 1 -14.21 1.81 3.68
N GLU A 2 -14.07 0.93 2.71
CA GLU A 2 -14.86 -0.30 2.54
C GLU A 2 -13.95 -1.51 2.33
N LEU A 3 -14.46 -2.73 2.46
CA LEU A 3 -13.69 -3.94 2.20
C LEU A 3 -13.17 -3.95 0.76
N ILE A 4 -11.96 -4.49 0.58
CA ILE A 4 -11.34 -4.61 -0.75
C ILE A 4 -12.19 -5.48 -1.66
N ASN A 5 -12.61 -4.90 -2.79
CA ASN A 5 -12.97 -5.64 -3.98
C ASN A 5 -11.71 -5.71 -4.88
N PRO A 6 -11.07 -6.88 -5.03
CA PRO A 6 -9.80 -6.98 -5.74
C PRO A 6 -9.92 -6.59 -7.22
N ALA A 7 -11.07 -6.82 -7.87
CA ALA A 7 -11.27 -6.41 -9.26
C ALA A 7 -11.30 -4.88 -9.40
N SER A 8 -12.04 -4.21 -8.51
CA SER A 8 -12.12 -2.74 -8.51
C SER A 8 -10.76 -2.09 -8.19
N VAL A 9 -10.01 -2.64 -7.23
CA VAL A 9 -8.68 -2.15 -6.89
C VAL A 9 -7.69 -2.40 -8.02
N GLN A 10 -7.74 -3.57 -8.68
CA GLN A 10 -6.88 -3.88 -9.82
C GLN A 10 -7.11 -2.90 -10.97
N LEU A 11 -8.37 -2.58 -11.31
CA LEU A 11 -8.71 -1.59 -12.33
C LEU A 11 -8.11 -0.20 -12.01
N LEU A 12 -8.17 0.21 -10.75
CA LEU A 12 -7.57 1.47 -10.32
C LEU A 12 -6.03 1.42 -10.45
N ILE A 13 -5.38 0.35 -10.00
CA ILE A 13 -3.93 0.15 -10.15
C ILE A 13 -3.53 0.20 -11.62
N ASP A 14 -4.31 -0.41 -12.51
CA ASP A 14 -4.03 -0.42 -13.94
C ASP A 14 -4.19 0.97 -14.57
N SER A 15 -5.19 1.75 -14.14
CA SER A 15 -5.43 3.11 -14.64
C SER A 15 -4.34 4.12 -14.29
N LEU A 16 -3.53 3.82 -13.28
CA LEU A 16 -2.48 4.70 -12.73
C LEU A 16 -1.07 4.34 -13.22
N LYS A 17 -0.93 3.34 -14.11
CA LYS A 17 0.38 2.91 -14.65
C LYS A 17 1.05 4.00 -15.47
N ASN A 18 2.38 4.05 -15.40
CA ASN A 18 3.24 4.96 -16.17
C ASN A 18 2.97 6.45 -15.93
N GLU A 19 2.29 6.80 -14.84
CA GLU A 19 2.11 8.18 -14.40
C GLU A 19 3.13 8.54 -13.30
N ASP A 20 3.50 9.81 -13.21
CA ASP A 20 4.28 10.33 -12.09
C ASP A 20 3.37 10.52 -10.87
N LEU A 21 3.52 9.64 -9.89
CA LEU A 21 2.67 9.57 -8.70
C LEU A 21 3.45 9.84 -7.42
N TYR A 22 2.70 10.09 -6.36
CA TYR A 22 3.20 10.15 -5.01
C TYR A 22 2.59 9.04 -4.17
N ILE A 23 3.44 8.31 -3.45
CA ILE A 23 3.00 7.27 -2.52
C ILE A 23 3.13 7.75 -1.08
N HIS A 24 2.12 7.38 -0.29
CA HIS A 24 2.20 7.34 1.16
C HIS A 24 2.14 5.86 1.57
N LEU A 25 3.19 5.37 2.23
CA LEU A 25 3.23 4.04 2.81
C LEU A 25 3.55 4.15 4.30
N GLU A 26 2.64 3.66 5.12
CA GLU A 26 2.82 3.62 6.57
C GLU A 26 2.53 2.20 7.07
N MET A 27 3.43 1.68 7.88
CA MET A 27 3.17 0.50 8.72
C MET A 27 3.55 0.87 10.13
N THR A 28 2.64 0.62 11.07
CA THR A 28 2.90 0.80 12.49
C THR A 28 2.65 -0.54 13.18
N THR A 29 3.61 -0.97 13.99
CA THR A 29 3.32 -1.89 15.08
C THR A 29 2.81 -0.99 16.22
N GLY A 30 1.59 -1.22 16.71
CA GLY A 30 0.96 -0.31 17.68
C GLY A 30 1.81 -0.15 18.95
N ALA A 31 1.68 0.98 19.64
CA ALA A 31 2.39 1.24 20.91
C ALA A 31 2.12 0.18 22.00
N TYR A 32 1.01 -0.55 21.88
CA TYR A 32 0.66 -1.67 22.77
C TYR A 32 1.41 -2.97 22.47
N ALA A 33 2.09 -3.07 21.32
CA ALA A 33 2.90 -4.25 20.99
C ALA A 33 4.08 -4.43 21.95
N SER A 34 4.56 -3.34 22.57
CA SER A 34 5.63 -3.35 23.58
C SER A 34 5.13 -3.21 25.02
N HIS A 35 3.84 -2.97 25.27
CA HIS A 35 3.31 -2.69 26.62
C HIS A 35 3.35 -3.90 27.57
N GLU A 36 3.45 -5.11 27.02
CA GLU A 36 3.61 -6.37 27.77
C GLU A 36 5.05 -6.91 27.72
N ASP A 37 5.93 -6.32 26.89
CA ASP A 37 7.27 -6.82 26.63
C ASP A 37 8.13 -5.75 25.93
N ASP A 38 8.96 -5.05 26.71
CA ASP A 38 9.87 -3.99 26.26
C ASP A 38 10.95 -4.49 25.27
N SER A 39 11.07 -5.81 25.06
CA SER A 39 11.97 -6.39 24.04
C SER A 39 11.38 -6.35 22.62
N LYS A 40 10.08 -6.06 22.46
CA LYS A 40 9.41 -6.01 21.16
C LYS A 40 9.69 -4.68 20.46
N PHE A 41 10.57 -4.74 19.47
CA PHE A 41 10.92 -3.61 18.62
C PHE A 41 9.69 -3.07 17.89
N THR A 42 9.39 -1.78 18.04
CA THR A 42 8.35 -1.11 17.26
C THR A 42 8.84 -0.97 15.81
N ALA A 43 8.61 -2.00 15.00
CA ALA A 43 8.85 -1.93 13.57
C ALA A 43 7.82 -0.97 12.95
N SER A 44 8.32 0.14 12.41
CA SER A 44 7.51 1.08 11.64
C SER A 44 8.15 1.35 10.30
N THR A 45 7.33 1.61 9.30
CA THR A 45 7.75 2.16 8.01
C THR A 45 6.94 3.42 7.79
N PHE A 46 7.57 4.50 7.35
CA PHE A 46 6.88 5.74 6.99
C PHE A 46 7.54 6.35 5.75
N ILE A 47 6.75 6.48 4.69
CA ILE A 47 7.11 7.18 3.46
C ILE A 47 5.96 8.12 3.16
N ARG A 48 6.24 9.41 2.98
CA ARG A 48 5.26 10.40 2.54
C ARG A 48 5.79 11.15 1.34
N ASN A 49 4.93 11.37 0.35
CA ASN A 49 5.28 12.01 -0.92
C ASN A 49 6.47 11.32 -1.63
N GLY A 50 6.59 10.00 -1.51
CA GLY A 50 7.59 9.25 -2.27
C GLY A 50 7.21 9.27 -3.75
N LYS A 51 8.05 9.83 -4.62
CA LYS A 51 7.80 9.80 -6.06
C LYS A 51 7.92 8.37 -6.58
N VAL A 52 6.90 7.91 -7.31
CA VAL A 52 6.88 6.58 -7.91
C VAL A 52 6.30 6.67 -9.32
N GLN A 53 6.87 5.86 -10.21
CA GLN A 53 6.30 5.56 -11.51
C GLN A 53 6.44 4.06 -11.71
N TYR A 54 5.32 3.35 -11.81
CA TYR A 54 5.31 1.90 -11.95
C TYR A 54 4.71 1.49 -13.29
N ASN A 55 5.25 0.42 -13.87
CA ASN A 55 4.82 -0.11 -15.17
C ASN A 55 3.94 -1.37 -15.03
N LEU A 56 4.08 -2.10 -13.92
CA LEU A 56 3.25 -3.24 -13.58
C LEU A 56 2.81 -3.13 -12.12
N GLY A 57 1.53 -3.34 -11.86
CA GLY A 57 0.99 -3.37 -10.50
C GLY A 57 -0.05 -4.46 -10.38
N SER A 58 -0.12 -5.11 -9.21
CA SER A 58 -1.10 -6.15 -8.94
C SER A 58 -1.57 -6.17 -7.50
N ILE A 59 -2.84 -6.50 -7.31
CA ILE A 59 -3.40 -6.94 -6.03
C ILE A 59 -3.57 -8.47 -6.05
N SER A 60 -3.32 -9.13 -4.92
CA SER A 60 -3.43 -10.58 -4.81
C SER A 60 -3.77 -11.03 -3.38
N GLY A 61 -4.24 -12.27 -3.24
CA GLY A 61 -4.61 -12.88 -1.97
C GLY A 61 -6.11 -13.12 -1.86
N PHE A 62 -6.51 -13.78 -0.77
CA PHE A 62 -7.91 -14.13 -0.47
C PHE A 62 -8.42 -13.38 0.78
N GLY A 63 -7.73 -12.30 1.16
CA GLY A 63 -8.01 -11.52 2.38
C GLY A 63 -7.25 -12.07 3.60
N PRO A 64 -6.38 -11.27 4.27
CA PRO A 64 -5.89 -9.95 3.85
C PRO A 64 -5.17 -9.99 2.49
N TYR A 65 -5.20 -8.86 1.78
CA TYR A 65 -4.61 -8.71 0.46
C TYR A 65 -3.19 -8.15 0.55
N ARG A 66 -2.46 -8.30 -0.56
CA ARG A 66 -1.17 -7.67 -0.82
C ARG A 66 -1.21 -6.93 -2.14
N VAL A 67 -0.48 -5.81 -2.22
CA VAL A 67 -0.27 -5.03 -3.43
C VAL A 67 1.22 -4.93 -3.71
N GLY A 68 1.61 -5.15 -4.96
CA GLY A 68 2.96 -4.94 -5.46
C GLY A 68 2.97 -4.00 -6.66
N LEU A 69 3.89 -3.04 -6.69
CA LEU A 69 4.10 -2.09 -7.78
C LEU A 69 5.55 -2.19 -8.26
N LYS A 70 5.74 -2.56 -9.53
CA LYS A 70 7.03 -2.69 -10.20
C LYS A 70 7.43 -1.36 -10.83
N MET A 71 8.53 -0.77 -10.36
CA MET A 71 9.16 0.41 -10.96
C MET A 71 10.37 -0.01 -11.82
N GLN A 72 10.90 0.91 -12.63
CA GLN A 72 12.11 0.65 -13.40
C GLN A 72 13.24 0.10 -12.51
N GLU A 73 13.51 0.78 -11.39
CA GLU A 73 14.60 0.45 -10.47
C GLU A 73 14.13 -0.08 -9.11
N GLY A 74 13.08 -0.90 -9.09
CA GLY A 74 12.70 -1.57 -7.85
C GLY A 74 11.24 -1.96 -7.77
N TRP A 75 10.76 -2.09 -6.53
CA TRP A 75 9.40 -2.50 -6.21
C TRP A 75 8.91 -1.76 -4.96
N VAL A 76 7.62 -1.41 -4.93
CA VAL A 76 6.90 -1.17 -3.69
C VAL A 76 6.05 -2.40 -3.40
N TYR A 77 6.03 -2.86 -2.17
CA TYR A 77 5.22 -3.99 -1.73
C TYR A 77 4.59 -3.71 -0.37
N CYS A 78 3.31 -4.01 -0.21
CA CYS A 78 2.62 -3.96 1.07
C CYS A 78 1.64 -5.13 1.21
N GLN A 79 1.58 -5.72 2.40
CA GLN A 79 0.69 -6.84 2.74
C GLN A 79 -0.14 -6.51 3.97
N GLY A 80 -1.28 -7.19 4.13
CA GLY A 80 -2.19 -6.99 5.26
C GLY A 80 -3.32 -6.00 4.96
N LEU A 81 -3.53 -5.67 3.68
CA LEU A 81 -4.54 -4.70 3.26
C LEU A 81 -5.93 -5.35 3.32
N THR A 82 -6.87 -4.68 3.97
CA THR A 82 -8.25 -5.20 4.16
C THR A 82 -9.31 -4.25 3.63
N HIS A 83 -9.06 -2.95 3.70
CA HIS A 83 -9.99 -1.91 3.31
C HIS A 83 -9.35 -0.94 2.31
N TRP A 84 -10.18 -0.32 1.47
CA TRP A 84 -9.75 0.67 0.50
C TRP A 84 -10.79 1.79 0.33
N MET A 85 -10.38 2.84 -0.37
CA MET A 85 -11.26 3.85 -0.96
C MET A 85 -10.55 4.47 -2.15
N SER A 86 -11.30 5.00 -3.10
CA SER A 86 -10.77 5.89 -4.14
C SER A 86 -11.30 7.31 -3.91
N LEU A 87 -10.47 8.30 -4.21
CA LEU A 87 -10.86 9.71 -4.24
C LEU A 87 -10.76 10.17 -5.69
N LYS A 88 -11.68 11.04 -6.11
CA LYS A 88 -11.54 11.72 -7.39
C LYS A 88 -10.32 12.63 -7.33
N ARG A 89 -9.48 12.58 -8.35
CA ARG A 89 -8.45 13.60 -8.57
C ARG A 89 -9.16 14.93 -8.80
N LYS A 90 -8.64 16.00 -8.21
CA LYS A 90 -9.04 17.35 -8.59
C LYS A 90 -8.36 17.64 -9.93
N ASP A 91 -9.18 18.05 -10.91
CA ASP A 91 -8.73 18.59 -12.20
C ASP A 91 -7.93 19.89 -11.99
#